data_AF-A0A535JG31-F1
#
_entry.id   AF-A0A535JG31-F1
#
_cell.length_a   1.000
_cell.length_b   1.000
_cell.length_c   1.000
_cell.angle_alpha   90.00
_cell.angle_beta   90.00
_cell.angle_gamma   90.00
#
_symmetry.space_group_name_H-M   'P 1'
#
loop_
_entity.id
_entity.type
_entity.pdbx_description
1 polymer ?
#
loop_
_entity_poly.entity_id
_entity_poly.type
_entity_poly.pdbx_seq_one_letter_code
_entity_poly.pdbx_strand_id
1 'polypeptide(L)'
;MDEGWRAIVDSQWLRDCMEEWRDWGHLVLRAKWTMDGATTLAEAAARFRERAEELDELARAGFELEQPVNDDYAFIVRPGEESPMRLVEEDE
;
A
#
# COMPACT_ATOMS: atom_id res chain seq x y z
N MET A 1 4.81 12.39 -20.79
CA MET A 1 4.49 11.00 -20.42
C MET A 1 3.00 11.00 -20.12
N ASP A 2 2.24 10.21 -20.87
CA ASP A 2 0.78 10.24 -20.95
C ASP A 2 0.10 9.94 -19.61
N GLU A 3 -0.71 10.89 -19.12
CA GLU A 3 -1.60 10.76 -17.96
C GLU A 3 -2.50 9.51 -18.01
N GLY A 4 -2.79 9.00 -19.22
CA GLY A 4 -3.61 7.80 -19.42
C GLY A 4 -2.94 6.48 -19.03
N TRP A 5 -1.61 6.38 -19.09
CA TRP A 5 -0.89 5.16 -18.65
C TRP A 5 -0.79 5.08 -17.13
N ARG A 6 -0.62 6.23 -16.47
CA ARG A 6 -0.56 6.30 -15.00
C ARG A 6 -1.88 5.85 -14.37
N ALA A 7 -3.02 6.35 -14.86
CA ALA A 7 -4.33 5.94 -14.36
C ALA A 7 -4.66 4.44 -14.52
N ILE A 8 -4.13 3.78 -15.57
CA ILE A 8 -4.31 2.32 -15.77
C ILE A 8 -3.43 1.53 -14.80
N VAL A 9 -2.21 2.00 -14.54
CA VAL A 9 -1.30 1.39 -13.56
C VAL A 9 -1.79 1.62 -12.12
N ASP A 10 -2.25 2.84 -11.80
CA ASP A 10 -2.89 3.18 -10.51
C ASP A 10 -4.09 2.24 -10.25
N SER A 11 -4.87 1.96 -11.29
CA SER A 11 -6.01 1.04 -11.21
C SER A 11 -5.63 -0.44 -11.03
N GLN A 12 -4.49 -0.88 -11.56
CA GLN A 12 -4.03 -2.27 -11.40
C GLN A 12 -3.33 -2.47 -10.07
N TRP A 13 -2.45 -1.54 -9.68
CA TRP A 13 -1.75 -1.59 -8.40
C TRP A 13 -2.73 -1.60 -7.21
N LEU A 14 -3.74 -0.72 -7.23
CA LEU A 14 -4.76 -0.71 -6.18
C LEU A 14 -5.58 -2.01 -6.16
N ARG A 15 -5.81 -2.66 -7.31
CA ARG A 15 -6.46 -3.97 -7.35
C ARG A 15 -5.60 -5.04 -6.72
N ASP A 16 -4.31 -5.06 -7.01
CA ASP A 16 -3.37 -6.01 -6.43
C ASP A 16 -3.32 -5.84 -4.89
N CYS A 17 -3.29 -4.61 -4.39
CA CYS A 17 -3.44 -4.33 -2.96
C CYS A 17 -4.78 -4.82 -2.41
N MET A 18 -5.90 -4.58 -3.10
CA MET A 18 -7.20 -5.08 -2.65
C MET A 18 -7.27 -6.61 -2.61
N GLU A 19 -6.58 -7.31 -3.51
CA GLU A 19 -6.47 -8.77 -3.49
C GLU A 19 -5.60 -9.24 -2.32
N GLU A 20 -4.44 -8.65 -2.10
CA GLU A 20 -3.58 -8.95 -0.93
C GLU A 20 -4.35 -8.74 0.38
N TRP A 21 -5.09 -7.63 0.52
CA TRP A 21 -5.90 -7.39 1.71
C TRP A 21 -7.02 -8.43 1.86
N ARG A 22 -7.65 -8.89 0.79
CA ARG A 22 -8.68 -9.94 0.88
C ARG A 22 -8.12 -11.29 1.32
N ASP A 23 -6.87 -11.56 0.98
CA ASP A 23 -6.20 -12.82 1.33
C ASP A 23 -5.70 -12.79 2.78
N TRP A 24 -5.12 -11.67 3.23
CA TRP A 24 -4.39 -11.59 4.50
C TRP A 24 -5.04 -10.70 5.57
N GLY A 25 -6.04 -9.90 5.19
CA GLY A 25 -6.71 -8.93 6.05
C GLY A 25 -5.95 -7.65 6.34
N HIS A 26 -4.73 -7.54 5.81
CA HIS A 26 -3.88 -6.39 5.94
C HIS A 26 -2.91 -6.33 4.75
N LEU A 27 -2.35 -5.15 4.51
CA LEU A 27 -1.19 -4.95 3.66
C LEU A 27 0.03 -4.71 4.53
N VAL A 28 1.19 -5.15 4.05
CA VAL A 28 2.47 -4.83 4.69
C VAL A 28 3.19 -3.76 3.88
N LEU A 29 3.49 -2.63 4.53
CA LEU A 29 4.31 -1.59 3.93
C LEU A 29 5.68 -1.51 4.61
N ARG A 30 6.73 -1.47 3.78
CA ARG A 30 8.13 -1.28 4.19
C ARG A 30 8.69 -0.03 3.53
N ALA A 31 9.09 0.95 4.33
CA ALA A 31 9.69 2.21 3.86
C ALA A 31 11.22 2.11 3.70
N LYS A 32 11.86 1.06 4.24
CA LYS A 32 13.31 0.88 4.30
C LYS A 32 14.05 0.93 2.96
N TRP A 33 13.34 0.84 1.84
CA TRP A 33 13.91 0.84 0.48
C TRP A 33 13.27 1.87 -0.45
N THR A 34 12.55 2.85 0.08
CA THR A 34 11.82 3.82 -0.74
C THR A 34 12.74 4.59 -1.69
N MET A 35 14.00 4.83 -1.32
CA MET A 35 14.97 5.57 -2.15
C MET A 35 15.99 4.69 -2.88
N ASP A 36 15.86 3.36 -2.82
CA ASP A 36 16.87 2.45 -3.37
C ASP A 36 17.10 2.72 -4.86
N GLY A 37 18.39 2.74 -5.26
CA GLY A 37 18.81 3.01 -6.62
C GLY A 37 18.78 4.48 -7.06
N ALA A 38 18.35 5.42 -6.21
CA ALA A 38 18.50 6.84 -6.51
C ALA A 38 19.99 7.24 -6.51
N THR A 39 20.40 7.97 -7.54
CA THR A 39 21.77 8.50 -7.71
C THR A 39 21.84 10.01 -7.50
N THR A 40 20.68 10.68 -7.47
CA THR A 40 20.55 12.11 -7.19
C THR A 40 19.52 12.41 -6.11
N LEU A 41 19.63 13.57 -5.46
CA LEU A 41 18.64 14.05 -4.50
C LEU A 41 17.25 14.24 -5.14
N ALA A 42 17.22 14.63 -6.42
CA ALA A 42 15.96 14.80 -7.15
C ALA A 42 15.25 13.46 -7.36
N GLU A 43 16.00 12.40 -7.69
CA GLU A 43 15.46 11.03 -7.81
C GLU A 43 14.96 10.50 -6.47
N ALA A 44 15.74 10.67 -5.39
CA ALA A 44 15.32 10.27 -4.05
C ALA A 44 14.02 10.98 -3.63
N ALA A 45 13.93 12.30 -3.86
CA ALA A 45 12.72 13.07 -3.57
C ALA A 45 11.52 12.65 -4.43
N ALA A 46 11.73 12.30 -5.71
CA ALA A 46 10.67 11.82 -6.58
C ALA A 46 10.05 10.52 -6.05
N ARG A 47 10.88 9.57 -5.59
CA ARG A 47 10.40 8.30 -5.02
C ARG A 47 9.59 8.48 -3.73
N PHE A 48 9.96 9.44 -2.88
CA PHE A 48 9.14 9.77 -1.71
C PHE A 48 7.78 10.35 -2.10
N ARG A 49 7.71 11.16 -3.15
CA ARG A 49 6.43 11.70 -3.64
C ARG A 49 5.55 10.61 -4.23
N GLU A 50 6.11 9.72 -5.03
CA GLU A 50 5.40 8.54 -5.55
C GLU A 50 4.83 7.69 -4.41
N ARG A 51 5.65 7.38 -3.40
CA ARG A 51 5.17 6.65 -2.21
C ARG A 51 4.08 7.40 -1.44
N ALA A 52 4.15 8.73 -1.37
CA ALA A 52 3.10 9.52 -0.74
C ALA A 52 1.78 9.47 -1.55
N GLU A 53 1.86 9.51 -2.88
CA GLU A 53 0.69 9.38 -3.76
C GLU A 53 0.03 8.00 -3.60
N GLU A 54 0.79 6.91 -3.54
CA GLU A 54 0.30 5.55 -3.27
C GLU A 54 -0.46 5.47 -1.92
N LEU A 55 0.07 6.10 -0.87
CA LEU A 55 -0.57 6.14 0.45
C LEU A 55 -1.87 6.96 0.42
N ASP A 56 -1.91 8.07 -0.30
CA ASP A 56 -3.12 8.88 -0.47
C ASP A 56 -4.20 8.09 -1.23
N GLU A 57 -3.84 7.26 -2.20
CA GLU A 57 -4.78 6.40 -2.91
C GLU A 57 -5.38 5.32 -2.01
N LEU A 58 -4.56 4.65 -1.20
CA LEU A 58 -5.05 3.69 -0.20
C LEU A 58 -5.99 4.36 0.80
N ALA A 59 -5.65 5.55 1.30
CA ALA A 59 -6.51 6.31 2.21
C ALA A 59 -7.86 6.65 1.55
N ARG A 60 -7.87 7.07 0.28
CA ARG A 60 -9.10 7.30 -0.48
C ARG A 60 -9.93 6.04 -0.71
N ALA A 61 -9.27 4.87 -0.77
CA ALA A 61 -9.92 3.57 -0.89
C ALA A 61 -10.46 3.02 0.45
N GLY A 62 -10.27 3.75 1.56
CA GLY A 62 -10.79 3.41 2.88
C GLY A 62 -9.83 2.60 3.76
N PHE A 63 -8.54 2.55 3.39
CA PHE A 63 -7.52 1.94 4.22
C PHE A 63 -7.00 2.89 5.30
N GLU A 64 -6.59 2.33 6.43
CA GLU A 64 -6.00 3.02 7.57
C GLU A 64 -4.79 2.26 8.13
N LEU A 65 -3.95 2.96 8.90
CA LEU A 65 -2.89 2.31 9.66
C LEU A 65 -3.49 1.60 10.88
N GLU A 66 -3.18 0.32 11.06
CA GLU A 66 -3.61 -0.43 12.26
C GLU A 66 -3.00 0.15 13.54
N GLN A 67 -1.75 0.61 13.45
CA GLN A 67 -0.97 1.16 14.55
C GLN A 67 0.10 2.15 14.01
N PRO A 68 0.74 2.94 14.89
CA PRO A 68 1.86 3.80 14.47
C PRO A 68 2.95 3.01 13.74
N VAL A 69 3.48 3.58 12.67
CA VAL A 69 4.61 3.01 11.93
C VAL A 69 5.79 2.82 12.87
N ASN A 70 6.41 1.65 12.84
CA ASN A 70 7.53 1.28 13.70
C ASN A 70 8.66 0.68 12.87
N ASP A 71 9.88 1.21 13.01
CA ASP A 71 11.07 0.76 12.27
C ASP A 71 10.82 0.56 10.76
N ASP A 72 10.29 1.61 10.11
CA ASP A 72 9.92 1.64 8.69
C ASP A 72 8.86 0.60 8.28
N TYR A 73 8.19 -0.04 9.23
CA TYR A 73 7.21 -1.09 9.02
C TYR A 73 5.81 -0.63 9.42
N ALA A 74 4.82 -0.93 8.57
CA ALA A 74 3.43 -0.63 8.81
C ALA A 74 2.50 -1.77 8.39
N PHE A 75 1.42 -1.94 9.14
CA PHE A 75 0.27 -2.76 8.79
C PHE A 75 -0.88 -1.83 8.41
N ILE A 76 -1.43 -2.03 7.22
CA ILE A 76 -2.50 -1.21 6.66
C ILE A 76 -3.76 -2.09 6.56
N VAL A 77 -4.87 -1.64 7.11
CA VAL A 77 -6.13 -2.40 7.25
C VAL A 77 -7.32 -1.60 6.72
N ARG A 78 -8.48 -2.24 6.54
CA ARG A 78 -9.76 -1.54 6.35
C ARG A 78 -10.59 -1.69 7.63
N PRO A 79 -10.80 -0.61 8.40
CA PRO A 79 -11.50 -0.71 9.67
C PRO A 79 -12.95 -1.13 9.47
N GLY A 80 -13.42 -2.07 10.30
CA GLY A 80 -14.79 -2.58 10.24
C GLY A 80 -15.07 -3.59 9.13
N GLU A 81 -14.06 -3.93 8.33
CA GLU A 81 -14.12 -5.02 7.35
C GLU A 81 -13.21 -6.16 7.81
N GLU A 82 -13.78 -7.33 8.07
CA GLU A 82 -12.98 -8.54 8.27
C GLU A 82 -12.51 -9.06 6.92
N SER A 83 -11.25 -9.50 6.87
CA SER A 83 -10.74 -10.22 5.72
C SER A 83 -11.63 -11.43 5.43
N PRO A 84 -12.16 -11.58 4.20
CA PRO A 84 -12.97 -12.74 3.83
C PRO A 84 -12.26 -14.07 4.10
N MET A 85 -10.92 -14.08 4.04
CA MET A 85 -10.10 -15.28 4.26
C MET A 85 -9.67 -15.50 5.72
N ARG A 86 -9.77 -14.52 6.62
CA ARG A 86 -9.54 -14.77 8.07
C ARG A 86 -10.65 -15.64 8.67
N LEU A 87 -11.82 -15.63 8.05
CA LEU A 87 -12.97 -16.46 8.42
C LEU A 87 -12.85 -17.93 7.99
N VAL A 88 -11.81 -18.32 7.23
CA VAL A 88 -11.59 -19.73 6.84
C VAL A 88 -10.50 -20.44 7.68
N GLU A 89 -9.88 -19.76 8.66
CA GLU A 89 -8.82 -20.34 9.50
C GLU A 89 -9.26 -20.70 10.94
N GLU A 90 -10.56 -20.59 11.28
CA GLU A 90 -11.09 -20.99 12.60
C GLU A 90 -11.95 -22.28 12.58
N ASP A 91 -11.67 -23.21 11.66
CA ASP A 91 -12.24 -24.57 11.67
C ASP A 91 -11.12 -25.62 11.49
N GLU A 92 -10.22 -25.76 12.47
CA GLU A 92 -9.48 -27.03 12.71
C GLU A 92 -9.21 -27.30 14.20
#